data_AF-A0A1L8EG81-F1
#
_entry.id   AF-A0A1L8EG81-F1
#
_cell.length_a   1.000
_cell.length_b   1.000
_cell.length_c   1.000
_cell.angle_alpha   90.00
_cell.angle_beta   90.00
_cell.angle_gamma   90.00
#
_symmetry.space_group_name_H-M   'P 1'
#
loop_
_entity.id
_entity.type
_entity.pdbx_description
1 polymer ?
#
loop_
_entity_poly.entity_id
_entity_poly.type
_entity_poly.pdbx_seq_one_letter_code
_entity_poly.pdbx_strand_id
1 'polypeptide(L)'
;MKIGASLLLLIAGVCCLSQVSLAGVVGVPSELLENLKISDDLPEVPPMVEDEIFERNVYVDVLPEGRANECSITIRGGLSEPQPVFLKTDAAEFYPYSNTGVMQVDAGKTMQMFCPGEFKVKATKLITATCVSGTTFKVDGTNYAFSELVCKSWPSFVAKKKGTTCNGGILIGVGFEVSSSRFVEQMEICFNEQEEVTRYVRHTMGPANNYYQTGVDRITFQTGGFFNGKNVDKLYTQVTQLETINSELGGDADKYFDTNKNIYLARGHMGAKADFVYGTQQRATFLFINAAPQWQVFNAGNWARVEDGVRDWVSKNSKNVNCYTGVWGVTTLPNKSGVQTPLYLAHDSNNNGLIPVPKIYFRVVIEPSTHKGIVFIGVNNPHLTLDQIKKDYIICTDVSDKVTYINWKKTDITAGYSYACEVADFLKTVKHLPALTASGGLLI
;
A
#
# COMPACT_ATOMS: atom_id res chain seq x y z
N MET A 1 25.17 43.37 -53.37
CA MET A 1 24.86 43.95 -52.06
C MET A 1 25.04 42.86 -51.00
N LYS A 2 25.74 43.20 -49.93
CA LYS A 2 26.51 42.31 -49.05
C LYS A 2 25.67 41.42 -48.11
N ILE A 3 26.08 40.14 -48.06
CA ILE A 3 26.48 39.30 -46.87
C ILE A 3 25.38 39.09 -45.79
N GLY A 4 25.06 37.90 -45.29
CA GLY A 4 25.75 36.61 -45.26
C GLY A 4 25.98 36.14 -43.81
N ALA A 5 25.36 35.01 -43.46
CA ALA A 5 25.78 33.95 -42.53
C ALA A 5 26.24 34.27 -41.07
N SER A 6 25.71 33.50 -40.10
CA SER A 6 26.46 32.41 -39.43
C SER A 6 26.13 32.21 -37.94
N LEU A 7 25.83 30.94 -37.66
CA LEU A 7 25.92 30.20 -36.40
C LEU A 7 27.39 29.99 -35.99
N LEU A 8 27.70 29.92 -34.69
CA LEU A 8 28.68 29.05 -33.97
C LEU A 8 29.00 29.70 -32.59
N LEU A 9 28.72 29.08 -31.42
CA LEU A 9 29.41 27.99 -30.72
C LEU A 9 30.86 28.29 -30.25
N LEU A 10 31.07 28.03 -28.94
CA LEU A 10 32.22 27.37 -28.29
C LEU A 10 33.25 28.18 -27.44
N ILE A 11 33.36 27.71 -26.19
CA ILE A 11 34.59 27.35 -25.41
C ILE A 11 35.13 28.33 -24.35
N ALA A 12 35.01 27.85 -23.10
CA ALA A 12 35.99 27.67 -22.02
C ALA A 12 36.92 28.80 -21.54
N GLY A 13 37.21 28.75 -20.23
CA GLY A 13 38.45 29.33 -19.70
C GLY A 13 38.46 29.56 -18.18
N VAL A 14 38.87 28.55 -17.44
CA VAL A 14 39.32 28.59 -16.04
C VAL A 14 40.55 29.50 -15.89
N CYS A 15 40.69 30.23 -14.77
CA CYS A 15 41.99 30.39 -14.10
C CYS A 15 41.87 30.93 -12.66
N CYS A 16 42.48 30.19 -11.73
CA CYS A 16 42.82 30.55 -10.36
C CYS A 16 43.97 31.56 -10.28
N LEU A 17 44.19 32.15 -9.09
CA LEU A 17 45.48 32.29 -8.37
C LEU A 17 45.28 33.26 -7.17
N SER A 18 45.30 32.75 -5.91
CA SER A 18 46.44 32.74 -4.95
C SER A 18 46.59 34.07 -4.17
N GLN A 19 46.92 34.19 -2.87
CA GLN A 19 47.31 33.30 -1.78
C GLN A 19 47.49 34.17 -0.50
N VAL A 20 47.20 33.60 0.69
CA VAL A 20 48.00 33.62 1.95
C VAL A 20 47.84 34.72 3.04
N SER A 21 47.22 34.26 4.16
CA SER A 21 47.52 34.35 5.61
C SER A 21 47.80 35.65 6.38
N LEU A 22 47.10 35.82 7.53
CA LEU A 22 47.56 35.82 8.95
C LEU A 22 46.82 36.84 9.86
N ALA A 23 46.48 36.33 11.05
CA ALA A 23 45.87 36.88 12.26
C ALA A 23 45.81 38.40 12.52
N GLY A 24 44.69 38.84 13.11
CA GLY A 24 44.56 40.12 13.83
C GLY A 24 43.17 40.28 14.46
N VAL A 25 43.10 40.22 15.79
CA VAL A 25 41.90 40.50 16.59
C VAL A 25 41.66 42.01 16.64
N VAL A 26 40.46 42.47 16.29
CA VAL A 26 39.95 43.80 16.67
C VAL A 26 38.53 43.63 17.18
N GLY A 27 38.31 43.96 18.45
CA GLY A 27 37.04 43.82 19.16
C GLY A 27 35.96 44.75 18.63
N VAL A 28 34.71 44.29 18.70
CA VAL A 28 33.52 45.09 18.39
C VAL A 28 32.99 45.70 19.71
N PRO A 29 32.63 46.99 19.75
CA PRO A 29 32.12 47.67 20.96
C PRO A 29 30.79 47.08 21.47
N SER A 30 30.62 47.04 22.79
CA SER A 30 29.53 46.37 23.51
C SER A 30 28.16 47.07 23.48
N GLU A 31 27.88 47.93 22.49
CA GLU A 31 26.62 48.70 22.45
C GLU A 31 25.79 48.47 21.16
N LEU A 32 26.15 47.48 20.34
CA LEU A 32 25.37 47.08 19.15
C LEU A 32 24.68 45.71 19.28
N LEU A 33 24.72 45.10 20.48
CA LEU A 33 24.12 43.79 20.77
C LEU A 33 22.81 43.87 21.57
N GLU A 34 22.35 45.06 21.95
CA GLU A 34 21.20 45.21 22.87
C GLU A 34 19.83 45.42 22.17
N ASN A 35 19.79 45.50 20.84
CA ASN A 35 18.52 45.66 20.09
C ASN A 35 18.22 44.54 19.08
N LEU A 36 18.84 43.37 19.24
CA LEU A 36 18.46 42.14 18.53
C LEU A 36 18.11 41.04 19.54
N LYS A 37 17.14 41.33 20.42
CA LYS A 37 16.34 40.27 21.06
C LYS A 37 15.29 39.82 20.05
N ILE A 38 15.69 38.94 19.13
CA ILE A 38 14.75 38.05 18.46
C ILE A 38 14.38 37.01 19.52
N SER A 39 13.08 36.89 19.80
CA SER A 39 12.52 35.90 20.72
C SER A 39 12.95 34.48 20.32
N ASP A 40 13.52 33.74 21.27
CA ASP A 40 13.81 32.31 21.20
C ASP A 40 12.52 31.46 21.25
N ASP A 41 11.59 31.68 20.31
CA ASP A 41 10.43 30.80 20.11
C ASP A 41 10.36 30.44 18.63
N LEU A 42 11.29 29.58 18.20
CA LEU A 42 11.08 28.74 17.03
C LEU A 42 10.23 27.55 17.47
N PRO A 43 9.07 27.27 16.83
CA PRO A 43 8.32 26.07 17.16
C PRO A 43 9.20 24.85 16.92
N GLU A 44 9.35 24.02 17.96
CA GLU A 44 9.97 22.70 17.83
C GLU A 44 9.31 21.95 16.67
N VAL A 45 10.14 21.43 15.77
CA VAL A 45 9.69 20.49 14.75
C VAL A 45 9.10 19.30 15.51
N PRO A 46 7.80 18.97 15.32
CA PRO A 46 7.22 17.87 16.06
C PRO A 46 7.97 16.58 15.72
N PRO A 47 8.23 15.71 16.70
CA PRO A 47 8.90 14.46 16.45
C PRO A 47 8.12 13.69 15.39
N MET A 48 8.82 13.19 14.37
CA MET A 48 8.27 12.13 13.53
C MET A 48 7.91 10.97 14.46
N VAL A 49 6.62 10.75 14.65
CA VAL A 49 6.11 9.59 15.37
C VAL A 49 6.51 8.36 14.55
N GLU A 50 7.54 7.65 15.01
CA GLU A 50 7.74 6.27 14.62
C GLU A 50 6.47 5.51 15.01
N ASP A 51 5.83 4.89 14.02
CA ASP A 51 4.69 4.00 14.21
C ASP A 51 5.00 3.09 15.42
N GLU A 52 4.22 3.22 16.51
CA GLU A 52 4.36 2.38 17.70
C GLU A 52 4.45 0.92 17.25
N ILE A 53 5.60 0.31 17.49
CA ILE A 53 5.82 -1.12 17.32
C ILE A 53 5.00 -1.78 18.43
N PHE A 54 3.72 -2.01 18.16
CA PHE A 54 2.89 -2.89 18.98
C PHE A 54 3.61 -4.23 19.04
N GLU A 55 3.89 -4.70 20.27
CA GLU A 55 4.53 -5.97 20.55
C GLU A 55 3.84 -7.07 19.72
N ARG A 56 4.48 -7.39 18.59
CA ARG A 56 4.12 -8.53 17.78
C ARG A 56 4.43 -9.73 18.64
N ASN A 57 3.50 -10.68 18.70
CA ASN A 57 3.85 -12.03 19.10
C ASN A 57 5.03 -12.47 18.23
N VAL A 58 6.23 -12.47 18.82
CA VAL A 58 7.44 -13.01 18.21
C VAL A 58 7.18 -14.50 18.12
N TYR A 59 6.69 -14.94 16.96
CA TYR A 59 6.82 -16.34 16.59
C TYR A 59 8.32 -16.59 16.55
N VAL A 60 8.82 -17.29 17.57
CA VAL A 60 10.19 -17.80 17.58
C VAL A 60 10.32 -18.64 16.32
N ASP A 61 11.21 -18.24 15.42
CA ASP A 61 11.51 -19.00 14.21
C ASP A 61 11.97 -20.40 14.64
N VAL A 62 11.09 -21.38 14.48
CA VAL A 62 11.53 -22.78 14.48
C VAL A 62 12.30 -22.94 13.18
N LEU A 63 13.63 -22.83 13.26
CA LEU A 63 14.52 -23.18 12.16
C LEU A 63 14.15 -24.61 11.73
N PRO A 64 13.61 -24.81 10.52
CA PRO A 64 13.38 -26.16 10.05
C PRO A 64 14.76 -26.80 9.91
N GLU A 65 14.96 -27.97 10.54
CA GLU A 65 16.05 -28.86 10.17
C GLU A 65 15.84 -29.25 8.71
N GLY A 66 16.46 -28.50 7.80
CA GLY A 66 16.42 -28.80 6.38
C GLY A 66 16.93 -30.22 6.18
N ARG A 67 16.18 -31.04 5.43
CA ARG A 67 16.75 -32.30 4.91
C ARG A 67 18.03 -31.92 4.18
N ALA A 68 19.11 -32.66 4.41
CA ALA A 68 20.49 -32.32 4.04
C ALA A 68 20.76 -31.93 2.56
N ASN A 69 19.73 -31.94 1.70
CA ASN A 69 19.81 -31.65 0.28
C ASN A 69 18.88 -30.50 -0.19
N GLU A 70 18.00 -29.94 0.65
CA GLU A 70 17.07 -28.86 0.23
C GLU A 70 17.68 -27.48 0.42
N CYS A 71 17.18 -26.51 -0.35
CA CYS A 71 17.49 -25.09 -0.16
C CYS A 71 16.35 -24.43 0.61
N SER A 72 16.67 -23.73 1.70
CA SER A 72 15.71 -23.11 2.60
C SER A 72 16.10 -21.66 2.90
N ILE A 73 15.18 -20.73 2.66
CA ILE A 73 15.38 -19.30 2.86
C ILE A 73 14.21 -18.74 3.67
N THR A 74 14.50 -18.19 4.85
CA THR A 74 13.48 -17.56 5.68
C THR A 74 13.03 -16.23 5.06
N ILE A 75 11.73 -15.98 5.02
CA ILE A 75 11.17 -14.73 4.49
C ILE A 75 11.61 -13.54 5.37
N ARG A 76 11.66 -13.73 6.69
CA ARG A 76 12.17 -12.74 7.63
C ARG A 76 13.66 -12.98 7.83
N GLY A 77 14.47 -11.94 7.59
CA GLY A 77 15.92 -11.96 7.76
C GLY A 77 16.73 -12.71 6.70
N GLY A 78 16.13 -13.61 5.91
CA GLY A 78 16.84 -14.41 4.89
C GLY A 78 16.88 -13.80 3.49
N LEU A 79 16.11 -12.74 3.22
CA LEU A 79 16.02 -12.10 1.90
C LEU A 79 16.91 -10.86 1.84
N SER A 80 17.96 -10.91 1.02
CA SER A 80 18.85 -9.76 0.79
C SER A 80 18.24 -8.74 -0.17
N GLU A 81 18.55 -7.46 0.03
CA GLU A 81 17.98 -6.34 -0.73
C GLU A 81 19.04 -5.62 -1.60
N PRO A 82 18.67 -5.08 -2.77
CA PRO A 82 17.36 -5.14 -3.43
C PRO A 82 17.05 -6.55 -3.97
N GLN A 83 15.94 -7.14 -3.52
CA GLN A 83 15.61 -8.53 -3.83
C GLN A 83 15.08 -8.66 -5.27
N PRO A 84 15.32 -9.80 -5.95
CA PRO A 84 14.64 -10.11 -7.20
C PRO A 84 13.17 -10.46 -6.98
N VAL A 85 12.42 -10.52 -8.08
CA VAL A 85 11.11 -11.18 -8.09
C VAL A 85 11.36 -12.68 -8.15
N PHE A 86 10.95 -13.40 -7.09
CA PHE A 86 11.08 -14.86 -7.02
C PHE A 86 9.90 -15.53 -7.72
N LEU A 87 10.18 -16.40 -8.69
CA LEU A 87 9.21 -16.97 -9.60
C LEU A 87 9.35 -18.49 -9.66
N LYS A 88 8.23 -19.19 -9.84
CA LYS A 88 8.26 -20.58 -10.31
C LYS A 88 8.87 -20.62 -11.70
N THR A 89 9.70 -21.63 -11.97
CA THR A 89 10.35 -21.81 -13.27
C THR A 89 9.32 -21.89 -14.39
N ASP A 90 9.48 -21.02 -15.39
CA ASP A 90 8.67 -20.94 -16.61
C ASP A 90 7.16 -20.74 -16.39
N ALA A 91 6.76 -20.27 -15.21
CA ALA A 91 5.37 -20.00 -14.85
C ALA A 91 5.11 -18.51 -14.55
N ALA A 92 3.90 -18.04 -14.81
CA ALA A 92 3.46 -16.68 -14.45
C ALA A 92 3.05 -16.59 -12.96
N GLU A 93 3.84 -17.18 -12.08
CA GLU A 93 3.54 -17.34 -10.66
C GLU A 93 4.76 -17.00 -9.80
N PHE A 94 4.52 -16.31 -8.68
CA PHE A 94 5.53 -16.13 -7.65
C PHE A 94 5.94 -17.49 -7.06
N TYR A 95 7.20 -17.60 -6.64
CA TYR A 95 7.65 -18.81 -5.96
C TYR A 95 6.93 -18.94 -4.60
N PRO A 96 6.39 -20.13 -4.26
CA PRO A 96 5.64 -20.31 -3.03
C PRO A 96 6.57 -20.32 -1.81
N TYR A 97 5.96 -20.23 -0.64
CA TYR A 97 6.63 -20.26 0.65
C TYR A 97 5.77 -21.06 1.63
N SER A 98 6.40 -21.70 2.61
CA SER A 98 5.74 -22.56 3.58
C SER A 98 4.85 -21.75 4.54
N ASN A 99 3.91 -22.43 5.20
CA ASN A 99 3.13 -21.89 6.31
C ASN A 99 3.95 -21.54 7.56
N THR A 100 5.28 -21.68 7.50
CA THR A 100 6.25 -21.27 8.52
C THR A 100 7.16 -20.14 8.02
N GLY A 101 6.86 -19.54 6.87
CA GLY A 101 7.63 -18.40 6.36
C GLY A 101 8.98 -18.80 5.76
N VAL A 102 9.07 -19.96 5.12
CA VAL A 102 10.31 -20.45 4.48
C VAL A 102 10.06 -20.74 3.01
N MET A 103 10.85 -20.14 2.14
CA MET A 103 10.96 -20.53 0.74
C MET A 103 11.81 -21.80 0.66
N GLN A 104 11.20 -22.89 0.21
CA GLN A 104 11.85 -24.21 0.11
C GLN A 104 11.95 -24.65 -1.35
N VAL A 105 13.15 -25.06 -1.76
CA VAL A 105 13.43 -25.59 -3.10
C VAL A 105 14.11 -26.94 -2.94
N ASP A 106 13.51 -28.01 -3.48
CA ASP A 106 14.12 -29.33 -3.39
C ASP A 106 15.46 -29.38 -4.14
N ALA A 107 16.37 -30.24 -3.69
CA ALA A 107 17.65 -30.51 -4.33
C ALA A 107 17.50 -30.73 -5.84
N GLY A 108 18.27 -30.00 -6.65
CA GLY A 108 18.25 -30.14 -8.11
C GLY A 108 16.98 -29.58 -8.79
N LYS A 109 15.98 -29.09 -8.04
CA LYS A 109 14.87 -28.31 -8.59
C LYS A 109 15.28 -26.86 -8.79
N THR A 110 14.50 -26.17 -9.61
CA THR A 110 14.79 -24.82 -10.05
C THR A 110 13.75 -23.82 -9.59
N MET A 111 14.20 -22.57 -9.49
CA MET A 111 13.35 -21.39 -9.48
C MET A 111 13.92 -20.35 -10.44
N GLN A 112 13.12 -19.36 -10.77
CA GLN A 112 13.58 -18.22 -11.53
C GLN A 112 13.58 -16.96 -10.67
N MET A 113 14.56 -16.11 -10.91
CA MET A 113 14.67 -14.81 -10.26
C MET A 113 14.71 -13.74 -11.34
N PHE A 114 13.95 -12.67 -11.16
CA PHE A 114 13.83 -11.60 -12.15
C PHE A 114 14.22 -10.24 -11.57
N CYS A 115 15.16 -9.57 -12.25
CA CYS A 115 15.63 -8.21 -12.00
C CYS A 115 15.49 -7.39 -13.30
N PRO A 116 14.47 -6.53 -13.44
CA PRO A 116 14.32 -5.66 -14.61
C PRO A 116 15.56 -4.82 -14.91
N GLY A 117 16.23 -4.35 -13.84
CA GLY A 117 17.49 -3.60 -13.87
C GLY A 117 18.75 -4.47 -13.75
N GLU A 118 18.65 -5.76 -14.05
CA GLU A 118 19.72 -6.77 -13.98
C GLU A 118 20.21 -7.14 -12.56
N PHE A 119 20.89 -8.29 -12.47
CA PHE A 119 21.53 -8.76 -11.24
C PHE A 119 22.87 -8.04 -11.00
N LYS A 120 23.28 -7.91 -9.73
CA LYS A 120 24.63 -7.38 -9.40
C LYS A 120 25.73 -8.30 -9.89
N VAL A 121 25.54 -9.61 -9.75
CA VAL A 121 26.53 -10.64 -10.11
C VAL A 121 26.57 -10.93 -11.62
N LYS A 122 25.58 -10.49 -12.40
CA LYS A 122 25.50 -10.77 -13.84
C LYS A 122 24.62 -9.77 -14.60
N ALA A 123 25.05 -9.37 -15.79
CA ALA A 123 24.27 -8.53 -16.72
C ALA A 123 23.17 -9.32 -17.44
N THR A 124 22.23 -9.88 -16.69
CA THR A 124 21.02 -10.53 -17.19
C THR A 124 19.84 -10.09 -16.34
N LYS A 125 18.63 -10.14 -16.91
CA LYS A 125 17.39 -9.77 -16.20
C LYS A 125 16.68 -10.97 -15.58
N LEU A 126 16.89 -12.17 -16.12
CA LEU A 126 16.26 -13.40 -15.66
C LEU A 126 17.35 -14.46 -15.50
N ILE A 127 17.36 -15.13 -14.35
CA ILE A 127 18.21 -16.28 -14.09
C ILE A 127 17.35 -17.48 -13.70
N THR A 128 17.82 -18.67 -14.06
CA THR A 128 17.31 -19.92 -13.50
C THR A 128 18.32 -20.43 -12.49
N ALA A 129 17.89 -20.55 -11.24
CA ALA A 129 18.71 -20.96 -10.11
C ALA A 129 18.31 -22.38 -9.70
N THR A 130 19.27 -23.31 -9.75
CA THR A 130 19.09 -24.71 -9.32
C THR A 130 19.53 -24.86 -7.88
N CYS A 131 18.68 -25.42 -7.03
CA CYS A 131 19.06 -25.68 -5.64
C CYS A 131 20.20 -26.70 -5.56
N VAL A 132 21.24 -26.37 -4.78
CA VAL A 132 22.33 -27.29 -4.43
C VAL A 132 22.12 -27.87 -3.03
N SER A 133 22.16 -27.02 -2.01
CA SER A 133 21.86 -27.36 -0.60
C SER A 133 21.88 -26.09 0.27
N GLY A 134 21.17 -26.09 1.39
CA GLY A 134 21.21 -25.00 2.38
C GLY A 134 20.68 -23.69 1.81
N THR A 135 21.57 -22.73 1.53
CA THR A 135 21.22 -21.48 0.84
C THR A 135 21.99 -21.30 -0.46
N THR A 136 22.63 -22.36 -0.95
CA THR A 136 23.47 -22.33 -2.15
C THR A 136 22.67 -22.72 -3.39
N PHE A 137 22.74 -21.88 -4.42
CA PHE A 137 22.12 -22.11 -5.71
C PHE A 137 23.16 -22.08 -6.82
N LYS A 138 22.97 -22.93 -7.83
CA LYS A 138 23.78 -22.97 -9.03
C LYS A 138 23.09 -22.21 -10.16
N VAL A 139 23.80 -21.25 -10.75
CA VAL A 139 23.37 -20.45 -11.91
C VAL A 139 24.46 -20.53 -12.97
N ASP A 140 24.10 -20.99 -14.18
CA ASP A 140 25.03 -21.11 -15.32
C ASP A 140 26.37 -21.81 -14.99
N GLY A 141 26.32 -22.88 -14.19
CA GLY A 141 27.52 -23.63 -13.81
C GLY A 141 28.20 -23.16 -12.53
N THR A 142 27.88 -21.96 -12.02
CA THR A 142 28.54 -21.34 -10.86
C THR A 142 27.65 -21.39 -9.64
N ASN A 143 28.22 -21.72 -8.47
CA ASN A 143 27.51 -21.70 -7.19
C ASN A 143 27.54 -20.28 -6.59
N TYR A 144 26.40 -19.84 -6.10
CA TYR A 144 26.20 -18.57 -5.39
C TYR A 144 25.49 -18.86 -4.07
N ALA A 145 25.85 -18.12 -3.01
CA ALA A 145 24.94 -17.98 -1.88
C ALA A 145 23.71 -17.19 -2.33
N PHE A 146 22.53 -17.54 -1.81
CA PHE A 146 21.28 -16.86 -2.15
C PHE A 146 21.37 -15.34 -1.92
N SER A 147 22.08 -14.90 -0.89
CA SER A 147 22.32 -13.49 -0.56
C SER A 147 23.10 -12.72 -1.62
N GLU A 148 23.80 -13.39 -2.54
CA GLU A 148 24.52 -12.77 -3.65
C GLU A 148 23.61 -12.52 -4.87
N LEU A 149 22.49 -13.25 -4.97
CA LEU A 149 21.57 -13.19 -6.10
C LEU A 149 20.58 -12.02 -5.99
N VAL A 150 21.12 -10.81 -5.87
CA VAL A 150 20.36 -9.55 -5.70
C VAL A 150 20.35 -8.70 -6.97
N CYS A 151 19.35 -7.84 -7.10
CA CYS A 151 19.25 -6.88 -8.19
C CYS A 151 20.16 -5.67 -7.98
N LYS A 152 20.55 -5.01 -9.08
CA LYS A 152 21.25 -3.71 -9.03
C LYS A 152 20.37 -2.61 -8.42
N SER A 153 19.06 -2.68 -8.64
CA SER A 153 18.04 -1.80 -8.08
C SER A 153 16.76 -2.58 -7.80
N TRP A 154 15.88 -2.04 -6.94
CA TRP A 154 14.58 -2.65 -6.69
C TRP A 154 13.80 -2.87 -8.00
N PRO A 155 13.26 -4.08 -8.23
CA PRO A 155 12.43 -4.35 -9.41
C PRO A 155 11.27 -3.35 -9.55
N SER A 156 11.12 -2.80 -10.75
CA SER A 156 9.92 -2.04 -11.11
C SER A 156 8.71 -2.96 -11.27
N PHE A 157 7.54 -2.46 -10.87
CA PHE A 157 6.24 -3.08 -11.08
C PHE A 157 5.41 -2.25 -12.06
N VAL A 158 4.39 -2.85 -12.65
CA VAL A 158 3.53 -2.21 -13.64
C VAL A 158 2.06 -2.44 -13.31
N ALA A 159 1.23 -1.46 -13.67
CA ALA A 159 -0.22 -1.56 -13.66
C ALA A 159 -0.72 -1.52 -15.11
N LYS A 160 -1.36 -2.58 -15.58
CA LYS A 160 -1.76 -2.77 -16.98
C LYS A 160 -3.26 -2.97 -17.10
N LYS A 161 -3.90 -2.21 -17.99
CA LYS A 161 -5.30 -2.45 -18.37
C LYS A 161 -5.42 -3.84 -18.98
N LYS A 162 -6.38 -4.64 -18.53
CA LYS A 162 -6.60 -6.02 -19.00
C LYS A 162 -7.43 -6.10 -20.29
N GLY A 163 -7.96 -4.96 -20.75
CA GLY A 163 -8.88 -4.89 -21.91
C GLY A 163 -10.31 -5.35 -21.59
N THR A 164 -10.57 -5.74 -20.34
CA THR A 164 -11.89 -6.11 -19.83
C THR A 164 -12.40 -5.09 -18.81
N THR A 165 -13.71 -5.08 -18.61
CA THR A 165 -14.38 -4.19 -17.66
C THR A 165 -14.82 -4.94 -16.42
N CYS A 166 -15.08 -4.17 -15.36
CA CYS A 166 -15.82 -4.60 -14.18
C CYS A 166 -17.08 -3.74 -14.06
N ASN A 167 -18.00 -4.10 -13.18
CA ASN A 167 -19.18 -3.27 -12.99
C ASN A 167 -18.78 -1.92 -12.39
N GLY A 168 -18.90 -0.85 -13.19
CA GLY A 168 -18.53 0.50 -12.79
C GLY A 168 -17.05 0.84 -12.97
N GLY A 169 -16.29 0.13 -13.82
CA GLY A 169 -14.90 0.48 -14.13
C GLY A 169 -14.20 -0.43 -15.16
N ILE A 170 -12.89 -0.30 -15.23
CA ILE A 170 -11.98 -1.16 -16.00
C ILE A 170 -11.21 -2.10 -15.07
N LEU A 171 -10.81 -3.27 -15.58
CA LEU A 171 -9.91 -4.16 -14.87
C LEU A 171 -8.45 -3.86 -15.19
N ILE A 172 -7.65 -3.74 -14.14
CA ILE A 172 -6.21 -3.46 -14.19
C ILE A 172 -5.49 -4.56 -13.41
N GLY A 173 -4.52 -5.21 -14.05
CA GLY A 173 -3.60 -6.13 -13.37
C GLY A 173 -2.37 -5.39 -12.87
N VAL A 174 -1.97 -5.60 -11.62
CA VAL A 174 -0.72 -5.08 -11.06
C VAL A 174 0.25 -6.23 -10.80
N GLY A 175 1.50 -6.06 -11.20
CA GLY A 175 2.51 -7.10 -11.06
C GLY A 175 3.80 -6.81 -11.80
N PHE A 176 4.48 -7.86 -12.26
CA PHE A 176 5.80 -7.79 -12.87
C PHE A 176 5.77 -8.34 -14.30
N GLU A 177 6.23 -7.53 -15.25
CA GLU A 177 6.40 -7.94 -16.64
C GLU A 177 7.79 -8.54 -16.84
N VAL A 178 7.86 -9.88 -16.83
CA VAL A 178 9.11 -10.64 -16.98
C VAL A 178 9.53 -10.69 -18.45
N SER A 179 8.55 -10.80 -19.34
CA SER A 179 8.71 -10.70 -20.80
C SER A 179 7.41 -10.19 -21.43
N SER A 180 7.41 -9.97 -22.75
CA SER A 180 6.20 -9.55 -23.49
C SER A 180 5.04 -10.55 -23.40
N SER A 181 5.31 -11.82 -23.08
CA SER A 181 4.31 -12.88 -22.95
C SER A 181 4.13 -13.38 -21.51
N ARG A 182 4.93 -12.90 -20.54
CA ARG A 182 4.91 -13.37 -19.16
C ARG A 182 4.73 -12.21 -18.19
N PHE A 183 3.49 -12.05 -17.76
CA PHE A 183 3.11 -11.11 -16.71
C PHE A 183 2.73 -11.88 -15.44
N VAL A 184 3.40 -11.57 -14.34
CA VAL A 184 3.16 -12.18 -13.03
C VAL A 184 2.28 -11.22 -12.24
N GLU A 185 0.97 -11.44 -12.32
CA GLU A 185 -0.05 -10.62 -11.65
C GLU A 185 -0.12 -10.96 -10.16
N GLN A 186 -0.12 -9.94 -9.28
CA GLN A 186 -0.28 -10.12 -7.83
C GLN A 186 -1.65 -9.69 -7.32
N MET A 187 -2.26 -8.69 -7.96
CA MET A 187 -3.58 -8.18 -7.62
C MET A 187 -4.26 -7.59 -8.85
N GLU A 188 -5.58 -7.62 -8.81
CA GLU A 188 -6.45 -7.10 -9.86
C GLU A 188 -7.31 -5.98 -9.27
N ILE A 189 -7.44 -4.88 -10.01
CA ILE A 189 -8.08 -3.66 -9.55
C ILE A 189 -9.24 -3.32 -10.49
N CYS A 190 -10.43 -3.11 -9.92
CA CYS A 190 -11.56 -2.50 -10.62
C CYS A 190 -11.55 -0.99 -10.38
N PHE A 191 -11.15 -0.22 -11.38
CA PHE A 191 -10.98 1.23 -11.27
C PHE A 191 -11.94 1.98 -12.19
N ASN A 192 -12.64 2.97 -11.64
CA ASN A 192 -13.47 3.88 -12.41
C ASN A 192 -12.64 5.11 -12.79
N GLU A 193 -12.34 5.27 -14.08
CA GLU A 193 -11.51 6.37 -14.57
C GLU A 193 -12.23 7.72 -14.57
N GLN A 194 -13.57 7.74 -14.55
CA GLN A 194 -14.36 8.98 -14.58
C GLN A 194 -14.45 9.64 -13.21
N GLU A 195 -14.65 8.84 -12.16
CA GLU A 195 -14.72 9.28 -10.77
C GLU A 195 -13.35 9.22 -10.07
N GLU A 196 -12.34 8.64 -10.72
CA GLU A 196 -11.02 8.34 -10.16
C GLU A 196 -11.10 7.53 -8.85
N VAL A 197 -11.98 6.54 -8.82
CA VAL A 197 -12.24 5.70 -7.64
C VAL A 197 -12.00 4.22 -7.92
N THR A 198 -11.31 3.58 -6.98
CA THR A 198 -11.14 2.13 -6.94
C THR A 198 -12.38 1.50 -6.35
N ARG A 199 -13.16 0.75 -7.15
CA ARG A 199 -14.35 0.04 -6.65
C ARG A 199 -13.96 -1.12 -5.74
N TYR A 200 -12.99 -1.92 -6.18
CA TYR A 200 -12.40 -2.98 -5.37
C TYR A 200 -11.01 -3.37 -5.89
N VAL A 201 -10.22 -3.98 -5.01
CA VAL A 201 -8.98 -4.69 -5.30
C VAL A 201 -9.15 -6.15 -4.88
N ARG A 202 -8.84 -7.06 -5.80
CA ARG A 202 -8.81 -8.50 -5.59
C ARG A 202 -7.38 -8.97 -5.43
N HIS A 203 -7.13 -9.75 -4.37
CA HIS A 203 -5.89 -10.50 -4.18
C HIS A 203 -6.18 -11.81 -3.43
N THR A 204 -5.17 -12.66 -3.27
CA THR A 204 -5.28 -13.92 -2.52
C THR A 204 -4.39 -13.88 -1.28
N MET A 205 -4.83 -14.55 -0.22
CA MET A 205 -4.01 -14.82 0.96
C MET A 205 -4.03 -16.31 1.26
N GLY A 206 -2.90 -16.83 1.67
CA GLY A 206 -2.69 -18.21 2.08
C GLY A 206 -2.11 -18.31 3.51
N PRO A 207 -1.83 -19.54 3.97
CA PRO A 207 -1.38 -19.83 5.33
C PRO A 207 -0.12 -19.09 5.77
N ALA A 208 0.64 -18.63 4.81
CA ALA A 208 1.96 -18.10 5.01
C ALA A 208 2.00 -16.56 5.01
N ASN A 209 0.87 -15.90 4.71
CA ASN A 209 0.80 -14.44 4.62
C ASN A 209 1.06 -13.72 5.94
N ASN A 210 1.00 -14.39 7.10
CA ASN A 210 1.39 -13.80 8.39
C ASN A 210 2.91 -13.78 8.62
N TYR A 211 3.69 -14.47 7.77
CA TYR A 211 5.16 -14.49 7.79
C TYR A 211 5.76 -13.55 6.74
N TYR A 212 4.98 -12.58 6.25
CA TYR A 212 5.45 -11.54 5.34
C TYR A 212 6.75 -10.88 5.83
N GLN A 213 7.56 -10.43 4.86
CA GLN A 213 8.82 -9.76 5.13
C GLN A 213 8.58 -8.46 5.90
N THR A 214 9.35 -8.25 6.96
CA THR A 214 9.31 -7.03 7.79
C THR A 214 10.46 -6.10 7.43
N GLY A 215 10.34 -4.81 7.77
CA GLY A 215 11.40 -3.83 7.54
C GLY A 215 11.59 -3.40 6.09
N VAL A 216 10.70 -3.78 5.17
CA VAL A 216 10.76 -3.32 3.77
C VAL A 216 10.41 -1.83 3.70
N ASP A 217 11.29 -1.02 3.13
CA ASP A 217 11.08 0.43 2.98
C ASP A 217 9.77 0.76 2.28
N ARG A 218 9.03 1.72 2.84
CA ARG A 218 7.86 2.32 2.20
C ARG A 218 8.34 3.23 1.06
N ILE A 219 7.66 3.19 -0.09
CA ILE A 219 7.92 4.12 -1.21
C ILE A 219 6.81 5.14 -1.33
N THR A 220 7.06 6.20 -2.10
CA THR A 220 6.01 7.13 -2.49
C THR A 220 4.98 6.43 -3.38
N PHE A 221 3.71 6.79 -3.19
CA PHE A 221 2.63 6.32 -4.04
C PHE A 221 2.78 6.82 -5.47
N GLN A 222 2.46 5.96 -6.42
CA GLN A 222 2.51 6.28 -7.85
C GLN A 222 1.11 6.30 -8.46
N THR A 223 0.89 7.20 -9.42
CA THR A 223 -0.40 7.29 -10.13
C THR A 223 -0.56 6.22 -11.20
N GLY A 224 0.55 5.64 -11.67
CA GLY A 224 0.55 4.62 -12.74
C GLY A 224 -0.05 5.09 -14.07
N GLY A 225 -0.26 6.40 -14.25
CA GLY A 225 -0.92 6.98 -15.44
C GLY A 225 -2.46 7.06 -15.36
N PHE A 226 -3.09 6.72 -14.22
CA PHE A 226 -4.54 6.60 -14.11
C PHE A 226 -5.28 7.85 -13.59
N PHE A 227 -4.58 8.97 -13.39
CA PHE A 227 -5.12 10.19 -12.75
C PHE A 227 -4.91 11.45 -13.61
N ASN A 228 -4.86 11.29 -14.94
CA ASN A 228 -4.77 12.39 -15.91
C ASN A 228 -3.64 13.40 -15.63
N GLY A 229 -2.46 12.91 -15.20
CA GLY A 229 -1.28 13.74 -14.90
C GLY A 229 -1.35 14.52 -13.58
N LYS A 230 -2.42 14.35 -12.79
CA LYS A 230 -2.61 15.05 -11.51
C LYS A 230 -1.55 14.65 -10.49
N ASN A 231 -1.10 15.63 -9.69
CA ASN A 231 -0.30 15.37 -8.50
C ASN A 231 -1.22 14.91 -7.36
N VAL A 232 -1.58 13.63 -7.37
CA VAL A 232 -2.46 13.02 -6.36
C VAL A 232 -1.82 13.07 -4.97
N ASP A 233 -0.50 12.96 -4.86
CA ASP A 233 0.21 13.02 -3.57
C ASP A 233 -0.07 14.34 -2.84
N LYS A 234 -0.03 15.46 -3.57
CA LYS A 234 -0.36 16.79 -3.04
C LYS A 234 -1.79 16.87 -2.50
N LEU A 235 -2.77 16.24 -3.15
CA LEU A 235 -4.17 16.24 -2.71
C LEU A 235 -4.36 15.60 -1.33
N TYR A 236 -3.47 14.67 -0.97
CA TYR A 236 -3.44 14.03 0.34
C TYR A 236 -2.62 14.81 1.38
N THR A 237 -2.07 15.98 1.07
CA THR A 237 -1.47 16.83 2.11
C THR A 237 -2.59 17.46 2.94
N GLN A 238 -2.41 17.55 4.25
CA GLN A 238 -3.44 18.09 5.14
C GLN A 238 -3.85 19.51 4.77
N VAL A 239 -2.90 20.34 4.34
CA VAL A 239 -3.16 21.70 3.83
C VAL A 239 -4.10 21.67 2.64
N THR A 240 -3.79 20.89 1.59
CA THR A 240 -4.65 20.81 0.40
C THR A 240 -6.00 20.15 0.69
N GLN A 241 -6.04 19.14 1.55
CA GLN A 241 -7.32 18.55 1.99
C GLN A 241 -8.20 19.60 2.66
N LEU A 242 -7.62 20.36 3.60
CA LEU A 242 -8.33 21.39 4.32
C LEU A 242 -8.81 22.48 3.37
N GLU A 243 -7.96 22.98 2.48
CA GLU A 243 -8.34 23.97 1.46
C GLU A 243 -9.51 23.50 0.60
N THR A 244 -9.43 22.30 0.03
CA THR A 244 -10.47 21.72 -0.83
C THR A 244 -11.79 21.55 -0.06
N ILE A 245 -11.75 20.88 1.08
CA ILE A 245 -12.96 20.55 1.86
C ILE A 245 -13.54 21.81 2.53
N ASN A 246 -12.72 22.79 2.92
CA ASN A 246 -13.21 24.05 3.46
C ASN A 246 -14.03 24.83 2.43
N SER A 247 -13.61 24.80 1.16
CA SER A 247 -14.40 25.37 0.05
C SER A 247 -15.76 24.67 -0.07
N GLU A 248 -15.79 23.33 -0.06
CA GLU A 248 -17.02 22.54 -0.14
C GLU A 248 -17.97 22.80 1.04
N LEU A 249 -17.43 22.97 2.24
CA LEU A 249 -18.20 23.16 3.48
C LEU A 249 -18.55 24.63 3.75
N GLY A 250 -18.21 25.56 2.85
CA GLY A 250 -18.56 26.98 2.98
C GLY A 250 -17.74 27.73 4.04
N GLY A 251 -16.48 27.33 4.23
CA GLY A 251 -15.54 27.98 5.16
C GLY A 251 -15.61 27.47 6.60
N ASP A 252 -16.06 26.22 6.82
CA ASP A 252 -16.31 25.65 8.15
C ASP A 252 -15.71 24.23 8.32
N ALA A 253 -14.59 23.95 7.64
CA ALA A 253 -13.94 22.64 7.71
C ALA A 253 -13.00 22.44 8.91
N ASP A 254 -12.41 23.51 9.47
CA ASP A 254 -11.36 23.43 10.50
C ASP A 254 -11.76 22.57 11.70
N LYS A 255 -13.04 22.57 12.09
CA LYS A 255 -13.56 21.77 13.21
C LYS A 255 -13.54 20.26 12.98
N TYR A 256 -13.35 19.81 11.74
CA TYR A 256 -13.29 18.40 11.37
C TYR A 256 -11.86 17.88 11.20
N PHE A 257 -10.85 18.75 11.21
CA PHE A 257 -9.45 18.35 11.05
C PHE A 257 -8.66 18.66 12.32
N ASP A 258 -7.88 17.68 12.76
CA ASP A 258 -7.00 17.83 13.93
C ASP A 258 -5.77 16.93 13.73
N THR A 259 -4.70 17.52 13.21
CA THR A 259 -3.45 16.81 12.92
C THR A 259 -2.86 16.15 14.15
N ASN A 260 -2.93 16.81 15.31
CA ASN A 260 -2.37 16.29 16.57
C ASN A 260 -3.13 15.04 17.05
N LYS A 261 -4.39 14.88 16.63
CA LYS A 261 -5.20 13.69 16.91
C LYS A 261 -5.30 12.73 15.72
N ASN A 262 -4.47 12.90 14.70
CA ASN A 262 -4.51 12.11 13.46
C ASN A 262 -5.88 12.16 12.74
N ILE A 263 -6.61 13.26 12.86
CA ILE A 263 -7.89 13.45 12.16
C ILE A 263 -7.61 14.18 10.85
N TYR A 264 -7.23 13.40 9.84
CA TYR A 264 -7.02 13.80 8.46
C TYR A 264 -7.22 12.59 7.54
N LEU A 265 -7.31 12.80 6.22
CA LEU A 265 -7.45 11.69 5.25
C LEU A 265 -6.06 11.17 4.86
N ALA A 266 -5.84 9.88 5.08
CA ALA A 266 -4.68 9.14 4.62
C ALA A 266 -5.00 8.35 3.36
N ARG A 267 -3.93 7.82 2.74
CA ARG A 267 -3.98 6.93 1.59
C ARG A 267 -4.27 5.51 2.08
N GLY A 268 -5.54 5.21 2.33
CA GLY A 268 -5.97 3.91 2.84
C GLY A 268 -5.80 2.83 1.77
N HIS A 269 -4.90 1.88 2.00
CA HIS A 269 -4.66 0.76 1.08
C HIS A 269 -5.89 -0.17 0.98
N MET A 270 -6.14 -0.72 -0.21
CA MET A 270 -7.17 -1.75 -0.42
C MET A 270 -6.56 -3.16 -0.33
N GLY A 271 -5.55 -3.43 -1.16
CA GLY A 271 -4.61 -4.52 -0.92
C GLY A 271 -3.54 -4.00 0.04
N ALA A 272 -3.63 -4.37 1.32
CA ALA A 272 -2.72 -3.88 2.34
C ALA A 272 -1.29 -4.36 2.06
N LYS A 273 -0.29 -3.54 2.36
CA LYS A 273 1.12 -3.88 2.18
C LYS A 273 1.44 -5.26 2.80
N ALA A 274 0.98 -5.51 4.03
CA ALA A 274 1.23 -6.75 4.75
C ALA A 274 0.46 -7.97 4.21
N ASP A 275 -0.51 -7.78 3.30
CA ASP A 275 -1.19 -8.88 2.59
C ASP A 275 -0.25 -9.57 1.59
N PHE A 276 0.92 -8.98 1.32
CA PHE A 276 1.91 -9.51 0.38
C PHE A 276 3.22 -9.85 1.08
N VAL A 277 3.84 -10.96 0.68
CA VAL A 277 4.90 -11.60 1.48
C VAL A 277 6.29 -11.13 1.10
N TYR A 278 6.61 -11.07 -0.19
CA TYR A 278 7.90 -10.59 -0.66
C TYR A 278 7.94 -9.05 -0.66
N GLY A 279 9.07 -8.46 -0.32
CA GLY A 279 9.21 -7.00 -0.36
C GLY A 279 8.98 -6.39 -1.74
N THR A 280 9.26 -7.12 -2.84
CA THR A 280 8.86 -6.71 -4.19
C THR A 280 7.35 -6.56 -4.32
N GLN A 281 6.58 -7.54 -3.83
CA GLN A 281 5.12 -7.49 -3.85
C GLN A 281 4.56 -6.38 -2.96
N GLN A 282 5.15 -6.18 -1.78
CA GLN A 282 4.79 -5.10 -0.86
C GLN A 282 5.00 -3.72 -1.49
N ARG A 283 6.10 -3.51 -2.22
CA ARG A 283 6.36 -2.23 -2.91
C ARG A 283 5.35 -1.98 -4.04
N ALA A 284 4.88 -3.03 -4.70
CA ALA A 284 3.87 -2.92 -5.75
C ALA A 284 2.46 -2.53 -5.25
N THR A 285 2.24 -2.44 -3.94
CA THR A 285 0.96 -1.94 -3.38
C THR A 285 0.83 -0.43 -3.37
N PHE A 286 1.93 0.31 -3.54
CA PHE A 286 1.98 1.77 -3.45
C PHE A 286 1.53 2.45 -4.75
N LEU A 287 0.30 2.16 -5.16
CA LEU A 287 -0.38 2.77 -6.29
C LEU A 287 -1.63 3.49 -5.79
N PHE A 288 -1.90 4.69 -6.29
CA PHE A 288 -3.13 5.42 -5.90
C PHE A 288 -4.40 4.68 -6.34
N ILE A 289 -4.33 3.86 -7.41
CA ILE A 289 -5.40 2.93 -7.80
C ILE A 289 -5.57 1.73 -6.85
N ASN A 290 -4.68 1.53 -5.88
CA ASN A 290 -4.81 0.56 -4.79
C ASN A 290 -5.14 1.27 -3.45
N ALA A 291 -5.63 2.50 -3.50
CA ALA A 291 -6.00 3.26 -2.31
C ALA A 291 -7.29 4.06 -2.53
N ALA A 292 -7.86 4.53 -1.42
CA ALA A 292 -8.85 5.60 -1.41
C ALA A 292 -8.67 6.47 -0.14
N PRO A 293 -9.30 7.66 -0.08
CA PRO A 293 -9.21 8.53 1.09
C PRO A 293 -9.82 7.90 2.34
N GLN A 294 -9.01 7.72 3.38
CA GLN A 294 -9.45 7.07 4.62
C GLN A 294 -9.09 7.95 5.81
N TRP A 295 -10.02 8.22 6.72
CA TRP A 295 -9.69 8.94 7.94
C TRP A 295 -8.61 8.18 8.72
N GLN A 296 -7.51 8.84 9.07
CA GLN A 296 -6.34 8.17 9.61
C GLN A 296 -6.62 7.46 10.95
N VAL A 297 -7.46 8.04 11.80
CA VAL A 297 -7.96 7.37 13.02
C VAL A 297 -8.72 6.06 12.75
N PHE A 298 -9.39 5.94 11.61
CA PHE A 298 -10.04 4.69 11.17
C PHE A 298 -9.03 3.73 10.53
N ASN A 299 -8.17 4.24 9.63
CA ASN A 299 -7.11 3.49 8.96
C ASN A 299 -6.19 2.76 9.96
N ALA A 300 -5.64 3.50 10.92
CA ALA A 300 -4.78 2.96 11.98
C ALA A 300 -5.57 2.34 13.16
N GLY A 301 -6.90 2.53 13.16
CA GLY A 301 -7.80 2.01 14.18
C GLY A 301 -8.36 0.64 13.80
N ASN A 302 -9.68 0.53 13.74
CA ASN A 302 -10.35 -0.75 13.52
C ASN A 302 -10.04 -1.35 12.14
N TRP A 303 -9.72 -0.55 11.11
CA TRP A 303 -9.39 -1.10 9.79
C TRP A 303 -8.12 -1.92 9.79
N ALA A 304 -7.04 -1.42 10.41
CA ALA A 304 -5.81 -2.18 10.62
C ALA A 304 -6.07 -3.48 11.39
N ARG A 305 -6.99 -3.47 12.38
CA ARG A 305 -7.37 -4.69 13.13
C ARG A 305 -8.08 -5.72 12.26
N VAL A 306 -8.92 -5.29 11.30
CA VAL A 306 -9.51 -6.18 10.30
C VAL A 306 -8.42 -6.81 9.43
N GLU A 307 -7.50 -6.01 8.89
CA GLU A 307 -6.42 -6.49 8.03
C GLU A 307 -5.52 -7.50 8.75
N ASP A 308 -5.07 -7.17 9.95
CA ASP A 308 -4.21 -8.05 10.77
C ASP A 308 -4.93 -9.31 11.24
N GLY A 309 -6.17 -9.17 11.74
CA GLY A 309 -6.93 -10.30 12.26
C GLY A 309 -7.29 -11.32 11.18
N VAL A 310 -7.66 -10.87 9.97
CA VAL A 310 -7.89 -11.78 8.84
C VAL A 310 -6.60 -12.51 8.46
N ARG A 311 -5.47 -11.80 8.35
CA ARG A 311 -4.17 -12.39 8.01
C ARG A 311 -3.73 -13.45 9.01
N ASP A 312 -3.82 -13.14 10.30
CA ASP A 312 -3.46 -14.04 11.38
C ASP A 312 -4.39 -15.27 11.42
N TRP A 313 -5.70 -15.07 11.25
CA TRP A 313 -6.67 -16.19 11.20
C TRP A 313 -6.43 -17.10 10.00
N VAL A 314 -6.19 -16.53 8.81
CA VAL A 314 -5.87 -17.29 7.59
C VAL A 314 -4.62 -18.16 7.81
N SER A 315 -3.60 -17.60 8.46
CA SER A 315 -2.37 -18.32 8.77
C SER A 315 -2.58 -19.44 9.79
N LYS A 316 -3.16 -19.13 10.96
CA LYS A 316 -3.41 -20.08 12.04
C LYS A 316 -4.27 -21.26 11.61
N ASN A 317 -5.27 -21.02 10.75
CA ASN A 317 -6.20 -22.04 10.30
C ASN A 317 -5.79 -22.69 8.96
N SER A 318 -4.59 -22.38 8.46
CA SER A 318 -4.06 -22.89 7.19
C SER A 318 -5.04 -22.76 6.03
N LYS A 319 -5.60 -21.56 5.87
CA LYS A 319 -6.62 -21.25 4.86
C LYS A 319 -6.01 -20.62 3.61
N ASN A 320 -6.67 -20.85 2.48
CA ASN A 320 -6.45 -20.07 1.26
C ASN A 320 -7.75 -19.31 0.97
N VAL A 321 -7.65 -17.99 0.82
CA VAL A 321 -8.82 -17.12 0.67
C VAL A 321 -8.64 -16.15 -0.49
N ASN A 322 -9.75 -15.86 -1.18
CA ASN A 322 -9.87 -14.73 -2.09
C ASN A 322 -10.36 -13.53 -1.30
N CYS A 323 -9.65 -12.41 -1.41
CA CYS A 323 -10.02 -11.15 -0.77
C CYS A 323 -10.44 -10.12 -1.82
N TYR A 324 -11.54 -9.41 -1.54
CA TYR A 324 -11.99 -8.25 -2.30
C TYR A 324 -12.16 -7.09 -1.33
N THR A 325 -11.22 -6.14 -1.35
CA THR A 325 -11.29 -4.93 -0.53
C THR A 325 -11.76 -3.77 -1.40
N GLY A 326 -12.74 -3.01 -0.96
CA GLY A 326 -13.29 -1.92 -1.75
C GLY A 326 -14.06 -0.92 -0.92
N VAL A 327 -14.77 -0.04 -1.63
CA VAL A 327 -15.46 1.12 -1.03
C VAL A 327 -16.87 1.27 -1.55
N TRP A 328 -17.76 1.84 -0.75
CA TRP A 328 -19.13 2.12 -1.18
C TRP A 328 -19.62 3.46 -0.65
N GLY A 329 -20.34 4.19 -1.51
CA GLY A 329 -20.88 5.52 -1.23
C GLY A 329 -19.81 6.61 -1.04
N VAL A 330 -20.27 7.85 -0.90
CA VAL A 330 -19.44 9.01 -0.54
C VAL A 330 -19.85 9.48 0.84
N THR A 331 -18.89 9.72 1.72
CA THR A 331 -19.16 10.26 3.06
C THR A 331 -19.52 11.74 2.98
N THR A 332 -20.20 12.24 4.00
CA THR A 332 -20.63 13.63 4.07
C THR A 332 -20.21 14.29 5.37
N LEU A 333 -20.04 15.61 5.34
CA LEU A 333 -19.97 16.45 6.54
C LEU A 333 -20.99 17.58 6.43
N PRO A 334 -21.53 18.08 7.57
CA PRO A 334 -22.36 19.27 7.55
C PRO A 334 -21.53 20.50 7.14
N ASN A 335 -21.99 21.20 6.11
CA ASN A 335 -21.48 22.52 5.74
C ASN A 335 -21.91 23.60 6.76
N LYS A 336 -21.51 24.85 6.53
CA LYS A 336 -21.85 26.01 7.37
C LYS A 336 -23.35 26.22 7.60
N SER A 337 -24.21 25.73 6.70
CA SER A 337 -25.68 25.80 6.83
C SER A 337 -26.28 24.54 7.47
N GLY A 338 -25.45 23.60 7.94
CA GLY A 338 -25.87 22.32 8.51
C GLY A 338 -26.30 21.27 7.47
N VAL A 339 -26.15 21.54 6.18
CA VAL A 339 -26.52 20.61 5.10
C VAL A 339 -25.39 19.59 4.90
N GLN A 340 -25.74 18.31 4.81
CA GLN A 340 -24.78 17.24 4.53
C GLN A 340 -24.22 17.39 3.11
N THR A 341 -22.91 17.62 3.01
CA THR A 341 -22.18 17.84 1.76
C THR A 341 -21.21 16.68 1.53
N PRO A 342 -21.23 16.02 0.35
CA PRO A 342 -20.30 14.95 0.00
C PRO A 342 -18.87 15.49 -0.16
N LEU A 343 -17.89 14.67 0.21
CA LEU A 343 -16.48 15.06 0.19
C LEU A 343 -15.70 14.44 -0.97
N TYR A 344 -14.89 15.26 -1.63
CA TYR A 344 -13.97 14.85 -2.70
C TYR A 344 -12.58 15.45 -2.48
N LEU A 345 -11.53 14.80 -3.00
CA LEU A 345 -10.18 15.38 -2.95
C LEU A 345 -9.86 16.25 -4.16
N ALA A 346 -10.66 16.17 -5.22
CA ALA A 346 -10.48 16.97 -6.43
C ALA A 346 -11.81 17.13 -7.18
N HIS A 347 -11.82 18.05 -8.15
CA HIS A 347 -12.92 18.21 -9.10
C HIS A 347 -12.36 18.32 -10.52
N ASP A 348 -13.18 17.92 -11.52
CA ASP A 348 -12.89 18.20 -12.92
C ASP A 348 -13.29 19.64 -13.33
N SER A 349 -13.09 19.99 -14.60
CA SER A 349 -13.44 21.32 -15.13
C SER A 349 -14.93 21.64 -15.12
N ASN A 350 -15.80 20.62 -14.99
CA ASN A 350 -17.25 20.75 -14.89
C ASN A 350 -17.74 20.70 -13.44
N ASN A 351 -16.80 20.77 -12.48
CA ASN A 351 -17.05 20.68 -11.04
C ASN A 351 -17.59 19.31 -10.58
N ASN A 352 -17.44 18.25 -11.38
CA ASN A 352 -17.73 16.89 -10.92
C ASN A 352 -16.67 16.44 -9.92
N GLY A 353 -17.08 15.84 -8.81
CA GLY A 353 -16.17 15.35 -7.79
C GLY A 353 -15.34 14.14 -8.27
N LEU A 354 -14.04 14.19 -7.97
CA LEU A 354 -13.04 13.17 -8.28
C LEU A 354 -12.38 12.70 -6.99
N ILE A 355 -11.96 11.43 -6.94
CA ILE A 355 -11.33 10.83 -5.77
C ILE A 355 -12.25 11.02 -4.53
N PRO A 356 -13.48 10.45 -4.57
CA PRO A 356 -14.45 10.58 -3.49
C PRO A 356 -13.90 10.02 -2.19
N VAL A 357 -14.24 10.67 -1.07
CA VAL A 357 -14.00 10.11 0.26
C VAL A 357 -15.09 9.06 0.54
N PRO A 358 -14.76 7.76 0.64
CA PRO A 358 -15.75 6.70 0.81
C PRO A 358 -16.59 6.85 2.06
N LYS A 359 -17.87 6.45 1.96
CA LYS A 359 -18.75 6.30 3.13
C LYS A 359 -18.34 5.10 3.98
N ILE A 360 -18.12 3.96 3.33
CA ILE A 360 -17.69 2.72 3.96
C ILE A 360 -16.55 2.08 3.18
N TYR A 361 -15.69 1.40 3.92
CA TYR A 361 -14.77 0.40 3.40
C TYR A 361 -15.34 -0.98 3.67
N PHE A 362 -15.11 -1.91 2.76
CA PHE A 362 -15.48 -3.31 2.95
C PHE A 362 -14.34 -4.25 2.56
N ARG A 363 -14.30 -5.43 3.16
CA ARG A 363 -13.40 -6.53 2.80
C ARG A 363 -14.20 -7.83 2.77
N VAL A 364 -14.45 -8.35 1.57
CA VAL A 364 -15.04 -9.68 1.37
C VAL A 364 -13.91 -10.71 1.42
N VAL A 365 -14.07 -11.76 2.22
CA VAL A 365 -13.13 -12.88 2.33
C VAL A 365 -13.89 -14.16 2.04
N ILE A 366 -13.43 -14.95 1.06
CA ILE A 366 -14.06 -16.21 0.66
C ILE A 366 -13.00 -17.32 0.64
N GLU A 367 -13.24 -18.41 1.37
CA GLU A 367 -12.45 -19.65 1.28
C GLU A 367 -12.97 -20.50 0.11
N PRO A 368 -12.22 -20.67 -1.01
CA PRO A 368 -12.75 -21.33 -2.19
C PRO A 368 -13.08 -22.81 -1.99
N SER A 369 -12.33 -23.52 -1.13
CA SER A 369 -12.53 -24.96 -0.91
C SER A 369 -13.85 -25.29 -0.21
N THR A 370 -14.29 -24.43 0.71
CA THR A 370 -15.51 -24.63 1.50
C THR A 370 -16.67 -23.75 1.03
N HIS A 371 -16.39 -22.79 0.16
CA HIS A 371 -17.33 -21.73 -0.23
C HIS A 371 -17.88 -20.94 0.96
N LYS A 372 -17.15 -20.90 2.09
CA LYS A 372 -17.49 -20.04 3.22
C LYS A 372 -16.99 -18.63 2.96
N GLY A 373 -17.74 -17.63 3.41
CA GLY A 373 -17.34 -16.24 3.26
C GLY A 373 -17.89 -15.31 4.33
N ILE A 374 -17.27 -14.15 4.43
CA ILE A 374 -17.67 -13.07 5.33
C ILE A 374 -17.31 -11.73 4.72
N VAL A 375 -18.05 -10.68 5.07
CA VAL A 375 -17.72 -9.30 4.72
C VAL A 375 -17.45 -8.52 5.99
N PHE A 376 -16.29 -7.89 6.09
CA PHE A 376 -15.98 -6.89 7.12
C PHE A 376 -16.28 -5.51 6.58
N ILE A 377 -16.88 -4.65 7.40
CA ILE A 377 -17.27 -3.29 7.00
C ILE A 377 -16.79 -2.31 8.06
N GLY A 378 -16.19 -1.21 7.61
CA GLY A 378 -15.79 -0.09 8.46
C GLY A 378 -16.40 1.22 7.96
N VAL A 379 -16.93 2.02 8.87
CA VAL A 379 -17.49 3.34 8.61
C VAL A 379 -16.37 4.37 8.59
N ASN A 380 -16.17 5.02 7.44
CA ASN A 380 -15.09 5.96 7.21
C ASN A 380 -15.53 7.40 7.51
N ASN A 381 -15.93 7.65 8.76
CA ASN A 381 -16.25 9.00 9.25
C ASN A 381 -16.24 9.06 10.79
N PRO A 382 -15.21 9.67 11.40
CA PRO A 382 -15.09 9.75 12.86
C PRO A 382 -16.00 10.82 13.50
N HIS A 383 -16.73 11.60 12.69
CA HIS A 383 -17.57 12.72 13.16
C HIS A 383 -19.06 12.36 13.29
N LEU A 384 -19.42 11.11 13.03
CA LEU A 384 -20.81 10.66 13.11
C LEU A 384 -21.24 10.42 14.55
N THR A 385 -22.54 10.52 14.76
CA THR A 385 -23.21 9.96 15.94
C THR A 385 -23.62 8.51 15.69
N LEU A 386 -23.85 7.76 16.77
CA LEU A 386 -24.33 6.38 16.67
C LEU A 386 -25.69 6.29 15.95
N ASP A 387 -26.57 7.27 16.12
CA ASP A 387 -27.89 7.28 15.47
C ASP A 387 -27.76 7.48 13.96
N GLN A 388 -26.86 8.36 13.50
CA GLN A 388 -26.55 8.51 12.08
C GLN A 388 -25.99 7.22 11.48
N ILE A 389 -25.10 6.54 12.21
CA ILE A 389 -24.54 5.25 11.77
C ILE A 389 -25.65 4.21 11.59
N LYS A 390 -26.47 4.01 12.62
CA LYS A 390 -27.57 3.03 12.60
C LYS A 390 -28.57 3.28 11.48
N LYS A 391 -28.84 4.55 11.18
CA LYS A 391 -29.79 4.97 10.15
C LYS A 391 -29.24 4.78 8.74
N ASP A 392 -28.01 5.24 8.49
CA ASP A 392 -27.54 5.48 7.13
C ASP A 392 -26.32 4.60 6.72
N TYR A 393 -25.64 3.94 7.67
CA TYR A 393 -24.36 3.26 7.42
C TYR A 393 -24.41 1.74 7.62
N ILE A 394 -25.47 1.19 8.21
CA ILE A 394 -25.68 -0.26 8.34
C ILE A 394 -26.39 -0.76 7.08
N ILE A 395 -25.66 -1.43 6.19
CA ILE A 395 -26.15 -1.82 4.85
C ILE A 395 -26.50 -3.30 4.70
N CYS A 396 -26.37 -4.06 5.78
CA CYS A 396 -26.69 -5.49 5.89
C CYS A 396 -26.80 -5.88 7.37
N THR A 397 -27.34 -7.08 7.60
CA THR A 397 -27.52 -7.63 8.95
C THR A 397 -26.17 -7.84 9.62
N ASP A 398 -25.97 -7.22 10.79
CA ASP A 398 -24.72 -7.33 11.55
C ASP A 398 -24.59 -8.72 12.18
N VAL A 399 -23.55 -9.46 11.78
CA VAL A 399 -23.16 -10.77 12.33
C VAL A 399 -21.81 -10.72 13.06
N SER A 400 -21.29 -9.52 13.33
CA SER A 400 -19.96 -9.31 13.92
C SER A 400 -19.79 -9.88 15.32
N ASP A 401 -20.87 -10.15 16.06
CA ASP A 401 -20.79 -10.86 17.35
C ASP A 401 -20.34 -12.31 17.21
N LYS A 402 -20.43 -12.88 16.00
CA LYS A 402 -19.92 -14.24 15.71
C LYS A 402 -18.42 -14.23 15.41
N VAL A 403 -17.81 -13.08 15.16
CA VAL A 403 -16.40 -12.96 14.77
C VAL A 403 -15.53 -12.82 16.01
N THR A 404 -14.68 -13.82 16.27
CA THR A 404 -13.81 -13.86 17.46
C THR A 404 -12.33 -13.60 17.17
N TYR A 405 -11.93 -13.58 15.90
CA TYR A 405 -10.52 -13.47 15.48
C TYR A 405 -10.09 -12.05 15.07
N ILE A 406 -10.98 -11.06 15.20
CA ILE A 406 -10.66 -9.65 14.97
C ILE A 406 -10.70 -8.89 16.30
N ASN A 407 -9.57 -8.31 16.71
CA ASN A 407 -9.46 -7.55 17.96
C ASN A 407 -9.81 -6.06 17.78
N TRP A 408 -11.00 -5.81 17.27
CA TRP A 408 -11.53 -4.46 17.05
C TRP A 408 -12.38 -3.95 18.23
N LYS A 409 -12.55 -2.62 18.30
CA LYS A 409 -13.55 -1.98 19.16
C LYS A 409 -14.71 -1.53 18.28
N LYS A 410 -15.60 -2.47 17.94
CA LYS A 410 -16.65 -2.29 16.90
C LYS A 410 -17.44 -0.99 17.01
N THR A 411 -17.78 -0.57 18.23
CA THR A 411 -18.61 0.62 18.48
C THR A 411 -17.81 1.90 18.70
N ASP A 412 -16.47 1.85 18.65
CA ASP A 412 -15.61 3.02 18.71
C ASP A 412 -15.68 3.78 17.37
N ILE A 413 -16.40 4.89 17.37
CA ILE A 413 -16.65 5.69 16.16
C ILE A 413 -15.37 6.37 15.68
N THR A 414 -14.53 6.85 16.61
CA THR A 414 -13.27 7.54 16.25
C THR A 414 -12.30 6.56 15.61
N ALA A 415 -12.18 5.35 16.15
CA ALA A 415 -11.41 4.27 15.52
C ALA A 415 -12.09 3.66 14.27
N GLY A 416 -13.27 4.16 13.90
CA GLY A 416 -14.12 3.70 12.80
C GLY A 416 -15.06 2.58 13.21
N TYR A 417 -16.35 2.92 13.37
CA TYR A 417 -17.39 1.94 13.69
C TYR A 417 -17.35 0.79 12.69
N SER A 418 -17.32 -0.45 13.18
CA SER A 418 -17.08 -1.62 12.34
C SER A 418 -18.05 -2.75 12.65
N TYR A 419 -18.42 -3.51 11.63
CA TYR A 419 -19.34 -4.63 11.72
C TYR A 419 -19.04 -5.68 10.63
N ALA A 420 -19.81 -6.76 10.58
CA ALA A 420 -19.63 -7.83 9.61
C ALA A 420 -20.97 -8.31 9.06
N CYS A 421 -20.96 -8.84 7.84
CA CYS A 421 -22.15 -9.34 7.16
C CYS A 421 -21.90 -10.67 6.45
N GLU A 422 -23.00 -11.39 6.20
CA GLU A 422 -23.03 -12.45 5.20
C GLU A 422 -22.83 -11.85 3.79
N VAL A 423 -22.06 -12.54 2.95
CA VAL A 423 -21.74 -12.09 1.57
C VAL A 423 -23.02 -11.87 0.76
N ALA A 424 -23.98 -12.78 0.85
CA ALA A 424 -25.24 -12.68 0.08
C ALA A 424 -26.08 -11.45 0.49
N ASP A 425 -26.11 -11.10 1.78
CA ASP A 425 -26.87 -9.94 2.27
C ASP A 425 -26.18 -8.64 1.86
N PHE A 426 -24.86 -8.56 2.02
CA PHE A 426 -24.06 -7.41 1.60
C PHE A 426 -24.20 -7.09 0.10
N LEU A 427 -24.18 -8.12 -0.75
CA LEU A 427 -24.35 -7.98 -2.21
C LEU A 427 -25.75 -7.51 -2.62
N LYS A 428 -26.75 -7.46 -1.72
CA LYS A 428 -28.04 -6.81 -2.01
C LYS A 428 -27.88 -5.30 -2.19
N THR A 429 -26.89 -4.70 -1.53
CA THR A 429 -26.62 -3.26 -1.57
C THR A 429 -25.44 -2.94 -2.49
N VAL A 430 -24.30 -3.60 -2.30
CA VAL A 430 -23.07 -3.30 -3.07
C VAL A 430 -23.04 -4.12 -4.36
N LYS A 431 -23.30 -3.44 -5.50
CA LYS A 431 -23.49 -4.09 -6.80
C LYS A 431 -22.29 -4.07 -7.75
N HIS A 432 -21.24 -3.29 -7.46
CA HIS A 432 -20.08 -3.17 -8.35
C HIS A 432 -19.10 -4.35 -8.24
N LEU A 433 -19.26 -5.22 -7.23
CA LEU A 433 -18.49 -6.45 -7.12
C LEU A 433 -18.91 -7.45 -8.20
N PRO A 434 -18.00 -8.36 -8.61
CA PRO A 434 -18.39 -9.49 -9.46
C PRO A 434 -19.41 -10.38 -8.73
N ALA A 435 -20.00 -11.33 -9.45
CA ALA A 435 -20.93 -12.30 -8.87
C ALA A 435 -20.19 -13.25 -7.91
N LEU A 436 -20.01 -12.83 -6.66
CA LEU A 436 -19.39 -13.61 -5.60
C LEU A 436 -20.42 -14.52 -4.93
N THR A 437 -20.01 -15.73 -4.59
CA THR A 437 -20.85 -16.70 -3.88
C THR A 437 -20.15 -17.23 -2.63
N ALA A 438 -20.92 -17.38 -1.55
CA ALA A 438 -20.48 -17.99 -0.29
C ALA A 438 -21.52 -19.03 0.17
N SER A 439 -21.77 -20.03 -0.67
CA SER A 439 -22.81 -21.06 -0.43
C SER A 439 -22.51 -21.98 0.76
N GLY A 440 -21.26 -22.01 1.23
CA GLY A 440 -20.84 -22.76 2.41
C GLY A 440 -21.14 -22.07 3.75
N GLY A 441 -21.71 -20.87 3.72
CA GLY A 441 -22.09 -20.10 4.91
C GLY A 441 -20.99 -19.16 5.42
N LEU A 442 -21.08 -18.79 6.70
CA LEU A 442 -20.18 -17.82 7.32
C LEU A 442 -18.76 -18.39 7.53
N LEU A 443 -17.76 -17.54 7.28
CA LEU A 443 -16.35 -17.79 7.59
C LEU A 443 -16.03 -17.30 9.01
N ILE A 444 -16.24 -18.18 10.00
CA ILE A 444 -16.00 -17.92 11.44
C ILE A 444 -14.86 -18.80 11.95
#